data_AF-A0A842QF89-F1
#
_entry.id   AF-A0A842QF89-F1
#
_cell.length_a   1.000
_cell.length_b   1.000
_cell.length_c   1.000
_cell.angle_alpha   90.00
_cell.angle_beta   90.00
_cell.angle_gamma   90.00
#
_symmetry.space_group_name_H-M   'P 1'
#
loop_
_entity.id
_entity.type
_entity.pdbx_description
1 polymer ?
#
loop_
_entity_poly.entity_id
_entity_poly.type
_entity_poly.pdbx_seq_one_letter_code
_entity_poly.pdbx_strand_id
1 'polypeptide(L)'
;MSKKIEGPIVSAQLGEFGEKRMKYGFISIENQDKEHIQVKIDSYTEFGSVEAEKLSIGLQVVAEVDKLGNTDVLHARKVNTR
;
A
#
# COMPACT_ATOMS: atom_id res chain seq x y z
N MET A 1 -12.69 11.00 -2.55
CA MET A 1 -13.40 9.76 -2.90
C MET A 1 -12.31 8.72 -3.00
N SER A 2 -12.28 7.76 -2.08
CA SER A 2 -11.26 6.73 -2.04
C SER A 2 -11.46 5.75 -3.21
N LYS A 3 -10.39 5.46 -3.94
CA LYS A 3 -10.35 4.46 -5.00
C LYS A 3 -9.87 3.14 -4.40
N LYS A 4 -10.44 2.02 -4.86
CA LYS A 4 -9.95 0.68 -4.49
C LYS A 4 -9.01 0.16 -5.58
N ILE A 5 -7.87 -0.36 -5.16
CA ILE A 5 -6.92 -1.08 -6.00
C ILE A 5 -6.75 -2.47 -5.40
N GLU A 6 -6.84 -3.49 -6.24
CA GLU A 6 -6.69 -4.87 -5.83
C GLU A 6 -5.72 -5.61 -6.75
N GLY A 7 -5.00 -6.57 -6.17
CA GLY A 7 -4.10 -7.45 -6.90
C GLY A 7 -2.84 -7.82 -6.10
N PRO A 8 -1.88 -8.52 -6.74
CA PRO A 8 -0.62 -8.87 -6.12
C PRO A 8 0.28 -7.65 -5.94
N ILE A 9 1.02 -7.60 -4.84
CA ILE A 9 2.17 -6.72 -4.69
C ILE A 9 3.28 -7.20 -5.64
N VAL A 10 3.71 -6.36 -6.58
CA VAL A 10 4.80 -6.67 -7.53
C VAL A 10 6.13 -6.05 -7.12
N SER A 11 6.10 -5.02 -6.27
CA SER A 11 7.29 -4.46 -5.64
C SER A 11 6.96 -3.89 -4.27
N ALA A 12 7.92 -3.96 -3.35
CA ALA A 12 7.82 -3.38 -2.02
C ALA A 12 9.15 -2.73 -1.64
N GLN A 13 9.12 -1.41 -1.46
CA GLN A 13 10.24 -0.59 -0.98
C GLN A 13 9.80 0.06 0.32
N LEU A 14 9.90 -0.72 1.40
CA LEU A 14 9.46 -0.31 2.73
C LEU A 14 10.67 -0.19 3.67
N GLY A 15 10.79 0.96 4.32
CA GLY A 15 11.67 1.17 5.44
C GLY A 15 10.92 1.06 6.77
N GLU A 16 11.68 0.96 7.85
CA GLU A 16 11.17 1.07 9.22
C GLU A 16 11.68 2.35 9.86
N PHE A 17 10.79 3.11 10.49
CA PHE A 17 11.13 4.36 11.17
C PHE A 17 10.71 4.35 12.63
N GLY A 18 11.65 4.74 13.50
CA GLY A 18 11.45 4.89 14.94
C GLY A 18 11.34 3.56 15.71
N GLU A 19 11.29 3.68 17.04
CA GLU A 19 11.22 2.53 17.96
C GLU A 19 9.93 1.70 17.80
N LYS A 20 8.89 2.29 17.21
CA LYS A 20 7.58 1.66 16.96
C LYS A 20 7.53 0.84 15.66
N ARG A 21 8.66 0.66 14.96
CA ARG A 21 8.75 -0.08 13.68
C ARG A 21 7.69 0.34 12.66
N MET A 22 7.43 1.64 12.55
CA MET A 22 6.45 2.15 11.60
C MET A 22 6.96 1.92 10.18
N LYS A 23 6.16 1.24 9.36
CA LYS A 23 6.49 1.00 7.95
C LYS A 23 6.20 2.25 7.14
N TYR A 24 7.16 2.64 6.31
CA TYR A 24 7.02 3.76 5.39
C TYR A 24 7.63 3.41 4.04
N GLY A 25 7.11 3.99 2.97
CA GLY A 25 7.69 3.83 1.64
C GLY A 25 6.62 3.57 0.60
N PHE A 26 6.90 2.67 -0.33
CA PHE A 26 6.02 2.42 -1.46
C PHE A 26 5.86 0.92 -1.71
N ILE A 27 4.64 0.54 -2.09
CA ILE A 27 4.36 -0.75 -2.72
C ILE A 27 3.83 -0.48 -4.13
N SER A 28 4.04 -1.41 -5.06
CA SER A 28 3.33 -1.38 -6.34
C SER A 28 2.40 -2.58 -6.42
N ILE A 29 1.15 -2.33 -6.81
CA ILE A 29 0.12 -3.34 -6.97
C ILE A 29 -0.20 -3.47 -8.46
N GLU A 30 -0.19 -4.69 -8.98
CA GLU A 30 -0.66 -4.96 -10.34
C GLU A 30 -2.17 -5.16 -10.32
N ASN A 31 -2.91 -4.32 -11.05
CA ASN A 31 -4.38 -4.46 -11.15
C ASN A 31 -4.78 -5.49 -12.23
N GLN A 32 -6.09 -5.71 -12.39
CA GLN A 32 -6.63 -6.65 -13.39
C GLN A 32 -6.28 -6.25 -14.84
N ASP A 33 -6.04 -4.97 -15.10
CA ASP A 33 -5.64 -4.42 -16.40
C ASP A 33 -4.12 -4.54 -16.65
N LYS A 34 -3.37 -5.18 -15.74
CA LYS A 34 -1.91 -5.31 -15.74
C LYS A 34 -1.16 -3.97 -15.61
N GLU A 35 -1.83 -2.95 -15.10
CA GLU A 35 -1.19 -1.69 -14.75
C GLU A 35 -0.50 -1.83 -13.39
N HIS A 36 0.71 -1.28 -13.28
CA HIS A 36 1.46 -1.23 -12.02
C HIS A 36 1.19 0.10 -11.34
N ILE A 37 0.42 0.06 -10.25
CA ILE A 37 0.04 1.27 -9.52
C ILE A 37 0.89 1.36 -8.26
N GLN A 38 1.70 2.41 -8.19
CA GLN A 38 2.51 2.71 -7.01
C GLN A 38 1.64 3.38 -5.95
N VAL A 39 1.72 2.86 -4.72
CA VAL A 39 0.96 3.31 -3.57
C VAL A 39 1.91 3.59 -2.42
N LYS A 40 1.84 4.80 -1.87
CA LYS A 40 2.58 5.21 -0.69
C LYS A 40 1.98 4.59 0.57
N ILE A 41 2.85 3.98 1.37
CA ILE A 41 2.59 3.49 2.71
C ILE A 41 3.23 4.45 3.70
N ASP A 42 2.49 4.87 4.73
CA ASP A 42 3.03 5.67 5.82
C ASP A 42 2.37 5.35 7.16
N SER A 43 2.72 6.14 8.19
CA SER A 43 2.24 5.96 9.55
C SER A 43 0.72 6.09 9.72
N TYR A 44 0.01 6.66 8.74
CA TYR A 44 -1.44 6.79 8.76
C TYR A 44 -2.14 5.71 7.94
N THR A 45 -1.40 4.81 7.29
CA THR A 45 -1.97 3.65 6.62
C THR A 45 -2.50 2.67 7.67
N GLU A 46 -3.79 2.39 7.62
CA GLU A 46 -4.42 1.38 8.47
C GLU A 46 -4.18 -0.01 7.88
N PHE A 47 -3.68 -0.93 8.70
CA PHE A 47 -3.55 -2.33 8.34
C PHE A 47 -4.65 -3.12 9.05
N GLY A 48 -5.57 -3.72 8.29
CA GLY A 48 -6.64 -4.52 8.86
C GLY A 48 -6.16 -5.93 9.20
N SER A 49 -6.36 -6.87 8.26
CA SER A 49 -5.98 -8.28 8.44
C SER A 49 -4.55 -8.61 8.02
N VAL A 50 -3.83 -7.64 7.45
CA VAL A 50 -2.42 -7.79 7.08
C VAL A 50 -1.55 -7.21 8.19
N GLU A 51 -0.47 -7.88 8.57
CA GLU A 51 0.57 -7.24 9.36
C GLU A 51 1.43 -6.40 8.40
N ALA A 52 1.78 -5.17 8.78
CA ALA A 52 2.63 -4.30 7.95
C ALA A 52 3.98 -4.96 7.60
N GLU A 53 4.48 -5.86 8.44
CA GLU A 53 5.71 -6.64 8.22
C GLU A 53 5.57 -7.71 7.11
N LYS A 54 4.34 -8.07 6.72
CA LYS A 54 4.06 -9.11 5.72
C LYS A 54 3.78 -8.57 4.31
N LEU A 55 3.85 -7.25 4.11
CA LEU A 55 3.75 -6.61 2.79
C LEU A 55 4.94 -6.99 1.90
N SER A 56 4.81 -8.12 1.24
CA SER A 56 5.85 -8.77 0.46
C SER A 56 5.35 -9.05 -0.95
N ILE A 57 6.28 -9.20 -1.89
CA ILE A 57 5.98 -9.46 -3.29
C ILE A 57 5.18 -10.77 -3.40
N GLY A 58 4.11 -10.76 -4.21
CA GLY A 58 3.19 -11.87 -4.43
C GLY A 58 1.98 -11.89 -3.49
N LEU A 59 1.98 -11.11 -2.41
CA LEU A 59 0.82 -11.04 -1.51
C LEU A 59 -0.36 -10.37 -2.20
N GLN A 60 -1.53 -11.01 -2.16
CA GLN A 60 -2.78 -10.47 -2.67
C GLN A 60 -3.37 -9.47 -1.67
N VAL A 61 -3.55 -8.23 -2.11
CA VAL A 61 -4.05 -7.16 -1.26
C VAL A 61 -5.19 -6.39 -1.90
N VAL A 62 -5.98 -5.74 -1.05
CA VAL A 62 -6.93 -4.70 -1.42
C VAL A 62 -6.52 -3.43 -0.67
N ALA A 63 -6.16 -2.40 -1.42
CA ALA A 63 -5.77 -1.11 -0.91
C ALA A 63 -6.85 -0.06 -1.23
N GLU A 64 -7.29 0.65 -0.19
CA GLU A 64 -8.08 1.87 -0.32
C GLU A 64 -7.11 3.04 -0.39
N VAL A 65 -7.13 3.75 -1.52
CA VAL A 65 -6.18 4.82 -1.82
C VAL A 65 -6.87 6.16 -2.07
N ASP A 66 -6.17 7.23 -1.72
CA ASP A 66 -6.55 8.61 -2.03
C ASP A 66 -5.34 9.37 -2.58
N LYS A 67 -5.57 10.45 -3.33
CA LYS A 67 -4.49 11.37 -3.69
C LYS A 67 -3.99 12.10 -2.45
N LEU A 68 -2.68 12.18 -2.29
CA LEU A 68 -2.06 12.93 -1.22
C LEU A 68 -2.13 14.43 -1.55
N GLY A 69 -3.14 15.11 -1.01
CA GLY A 69 -3.38 16.53 -1.27
C GLY A 69 -3.56 16.82 -2.77
N ASN A 70 -2.82 17.79 -3.28
CA ASN A 70 -2.83 18.17 -4.70
C ASN A 70 -1.72 17.49 -5.53
N THR A 71 -1.18 16.37 -5.06
CA THR A 71 -0.14 15.61 -5.77
C THR A 71 -0.75 14.46 -6.58
N ASP A 72 0.05 13.86 -7.46
CA ASP A 72 -0.31 12.61 -8.15
C ASP A 72 0.07 11.35 -7.36
N VAL A 73 0.57 11.51 -6.14
CA VAL A 73 0.92 10.39 -5.27
C VAL A 73 -0.35 9.79 -4.69
N LEU A 74 -0.56 8.49 -4.92
CA LEU A 74 -1.60 7.72 -4.27
C LEU A 74 -1.10 7.25 -2.90
N HIS A 75 -1.84 7.58 -1.85
CA HIS A 75 -1.59 7.19 -0.47
C HIS A 75 -2.58 6.11 -0.04
N ALA A 76 -2.08 5.04 0.58
CA ALA A 76 -2.93 4.01 1.17
C ALA A 76 -3.54 4.50 2.48
N ARG A 77 -4.87 4.64 2.50
CA ARG A 77 -5.65 4.83 3.72
C ARG A 77 -5.78 3.52 4.48
N LYS A 78 -6.05 2.43 3.77
CA LYS A 78 -6.23 1.10 4.35
C LYS A 78 -5.70 0.02 3.43
N VAL A 79 -5.02 -0.98 4.00
CA VAL A 79 -4.57 -2.17 3.28
C VAL A 79 -5.05 -3.43 4.01
N ASN A 80 -5.67 -4.34 3.26
CA ASN A 80 -6.07 -5.66 3.75
C ASN A 80 -5.51 -6.74 2.83
N THR A 81 -5.33 -7.95 3.37
CA THR A 81 -5.19 -9.15 2.56
C THR A 81 -6.53 -9.48 1.89
N ARG A 82 -6.47 -10.01 0.67
CA ARG A 82 -7.63 -10.61 0.02
C ARG A 82 -7.87 -12.03 0.52
#